data_AF-A0A1H4JAJ5-F1
#
_entry.id   AF-A0A1H4JAJ5-F1
#
_cell.length_a   1.000
_cell.length_b   1.000
_cell.length_c   1.000
_cell.angle_alpha   90.00
_cell.angle_beta   90.00
_cell.angle_gamma   90.00
#
_symmetry.space_group_name_H-M   'P 1'
#
loop_
_entity.id
_entity.type
_entity.pdbx_description
1 polymer ?
#
loop_
_entity_poly.entity_id
_entity_poly.type
_entity_poly.pdbx_seq_one_letter_code
_entity_poly.pdbx_strand_id
1 'polypeptide(L)' 'MTIVHGGDCAACDAARAVVAELRTEFDPLDNWDETEVGNGQTTADCAVTLAAIALHRFPIPGAKRPQRSNL' A
#
# COMPACT_ATOMS: atom_id res chain seq x y z
N MET A 1 -13.01 -8.00 -5.43
CA MET A 1 -11.96 -7.01 -5.71
C MET A 1 -11.84 -6.16 -4.46
N THR A 2 -10.80 -6.36 -3.66
CA THR A 2 -10.68 -5.72 -2.34
C THR A 2 -10.16 -4.30 -2.54
N ILE A 3 -10.95 -3.33 -2.13
CA ILE A 3 -10.67 -1.90 -2.24
C ILE A 3 -9.59 -1.55 -1.22
N VAL A 4 -8.52 -0.85 -1.62
CA VAL A 4 -7.56 -0.26 -0.67
C VAL A 4 -8.30 0.81 0.13
N HIS A 5 -8.53 0.58 1.41
CA HIS A 5 -9.32 1.48 2.24
C HIS A 5 -8.57 2.79 2.51
N GLY A 6 -9.27 3.92 2.48
CA GLY A 6 -8.73 5.20 2.96
C GLY A 6 -8.73 5.29 4.49
N GLY A 7 -7.66 5.85 5.07
CA GLY A 7 -7.63 6.43 6.43
C GLY A 7 -7.76 5.52 7.66
N ASP A 8 -8.26 4.29 7.54
CA ASP A 8 -8.63 3.49 8.72
C ASP A 8 -8.26 1.99 8.66
N CYS A 9 -7.35 1.61 7.76
CA CYS A 9 -6.92 0.23 7.64
C CYS A 9 -5.41 0.10 7.77
N ALA A 10 -4.95 -0.44 8.91
CA ALA A 10 -3.53 -0.61 9.20
C ALA A 10 -2.77 -1.42 8.12
N ALA A 11 -3.41 -2.43 7.52
CA ALA A 11 -2.82 -3.19 6.42
C ALA A 11 -2.68 -2.36 5.12
N CYS A 12 -3.68 -1.53 4.80
CA CYS A 12 -3.62 -0.64 3.64
C CYS A 12 -2.61 0.50 3.85
N ASP A 13 -2.50 1.02 5.06
CA ASP A 13 -1.51 2.05 5.41
C ASP A 13 -0.09 1.49 5.34
N ALA A 14 0.13 0.28 5.88
CA ALA A 14 1.40 -0.42 5.75
C ALA A 14 1.73 -0.75 4.28
N ALA A 15 0.75 -1.13 3.47
CA ALA A 15 0.94 -1.36 2.04
C ALA A 15 1.43 -0.10 1.31
N ARG A 16 0.84 1.08 1.59
CA ARG A 16 1.31 2.35 1.03
C ARG A 16 2.75 2.66 1.45
N ALA A 17 3.07 2.48 2.73
CA ALA A 17 4.42 2.73 3.25
C ALA A 17 5.47 1.83 2.60
N VAL A 18 5.20 0.51 2.53
CA VAL A 18 6.11 -0.45 1.88
C VAL A 18 6.31 -0.11 0.40
N VAL A 19 5.24 0.21 -0.33
CA VAL A 19 5.37 0.56 -1.75
C VAL A 19 6.13 1.88 -1.94
N ALA A 20 5.97 2.86 -1.05
CA ALA A 20 6.76 4.09 -1.10
C ALA A 20 8.27 3.82 -0.92
N GLU A 21 8.65 2.90 -0.01
CA GLU A 21 10.04 2.48 0.13
C GLU A 21 10.54 1.72 -1.12
N LEU A 22 9.74 0.80 -1.65
CA LEU A 22 10.07 0.06 -2.88
C LEU A 22 10.26 1.00 -4.07
N ARG A 23 9.45 2.04 -4.21
CA ARG A 23 9.59 3.04 -5.27
C ARG A 23 10.92 3.77 -5.20
N THR A 24 11.34 4.16 -3.99
CA THR A 24 12.61 4.85 -3.78
C THR A 24 13.79 4.00 -4.27
N GLU A 25 13.74 2.69 -4.10
CA GLU A 25 14.81 1.77 -4.47
C GLU A 25 14.74 1.29 -5.94
N PHE A 26 13.54 0.97 -6.43
CA PHE A 26 13.35 0.26 -7.70
C PHE A 26 12.76 1.12 -8.82
N ASP A 27 12.34 2.34 -8.52
CA ASP A 27 11.79 3.29 -9.49
C ASP A 27 12.38 4.70 -9.35
N PRO A 28 13.71 4.86 -9.51
CA PRO A 28 14.39 6.14 -9.31
C PRO A 28 14.00 7.23 -10.32
N LEU A 29 13.18 6.90 -11.32
CA LEU A 29 12.70 7.81 -12.36
C LEU A 29 11.18 8.04 -12.29
N ASP A 30 10.51 7.58 -11.21
CA ASP A 30 9.07 7.74 -10.99
C ASP A 30 8.17 7.18 -12.12
N ASN A 31 8.63 6.17 -12.87
CA ASN A 31 7.86 5.58 -13.97
C ASN A 31 6.60 4.84 -13.48
N TRP A 32 6.54 4.44 -12.21
CA TRP A 32 5.43 3.67 -11.66
C TRP A 32 4.13 4.46 -11.60
N ASP A 33 4.21 5.79 -11.45
CA ASP A 33 3.05 6.69 -11.51
C ASP A 33 2.66 7.02 -12.96
N GLU A 34 3.60 6.92 -13.90
CA GLU A 34 3.37 7.23 -15.32
C GLU A 34 2.85 6.03 -16.12
N THR A 35 3.16 4.81 -15.67
CA THR A 35 2.84 3.58 -16.41
C THR A 35 1.53 2.99 -15.94
N GLU A 36 0.52 3.00 -16.81
CA GLU A 36 -0.75 2.28 -16.60
C GLU A 36 -0.61 0.78 -16.85
N VAL A 37 -1.13 -0.04 -15.93
CA VAL A 37 -1.11 -1.52 -16.04
C VAL A 37 -2.49 -2.11 -16.35
N GLY A 38 -3.52 -1.27 -16.42
CA GLY A 38 -4.89 -1.63 -16.81
C GLY A 38 -5.96 -1.04 -15.89
N ASN A 39 -7.20 -0.95 -16.37
CA ASN A 39 -8.35 -0.39 -15.64
C ASN A 39 -8.14 1.05 -15.11
N GLY A 40 -7.30 1.85 -15.77
CA GLY A 40 -6.94 3.19 -15.32
C GLY A 40 -6.12 3.22 -14.03
N GLN A 41 -5.49 2.11 -13.66
CA GLN A 41 -4.59 2.03 -12.50
C GLN A 41 -3.15 2.15 -12.96
N THR A 42 -2.38 2.95 -12.23
CA THR A 42 -0.93 3.02 -12.38
C THR A 42 -0.25 1.77 -11.82
N THR A 43 1.02 1.57 -12.16
CA THR A 43 1.84 0.50 -11.57
C THR A 43 1.91 0.65 -10.05
N ALA A 44 2.03 1.89 -9.56
CA ALA A 44 2.01 2.20 -8.13
C ALA A 44 0.69 1.77 -7.46
N ASP A 45 -0.47 2.09 -8.07
CA ASP A 45 -1.78 1.69 -7.55
C ASP A 45 -1.95 0.17 -7.46
N CYS A 46 -1.50 -0.53 -8.50
CA CYS A 46 -1.53 -2.00 -8.51
C CYS A 46 -0.60 -2.59 -7.45
N ALA A 47 0.60 -2.05 -7.28
CA ALA A 47 1.53 -2.49 -6.25
C ALA A 47 0.94 -2.32 -4.83
N VAL A 48 0.34 -1.15 -4.53
CA VAL A 48 -0.32 -0.91 -3.23
C VAL A 48 -1.47 -1.89 -3.02
N THR A 49 -2.28 -2.14 -4.06
CA THR A 49 -3.40 -3.08 -3.99
C THR A 49 -2.92 -4.51 -3.69
N LEU A 50 -1.88 -4.97 -4.38
CA LEU A 50 -1.30 -6.31 -4.17
C LEU A 50 -0.69 -6.45 -2.77
N ALA A 51 0.05 -5.44 -2.31
CA ALA A 51 0.62 -5.42 -0.97
C ALA A 51 -0.47 -5.45 0.11
N ALA A 52 -1.55 -4.68 -0.06
CA ALA A 52 -2.69 -4.69 0.87
C ALA A 52 -3.37 -6.06 0.92
N ILE A 53 -3.59 -6.71 -0.23
CA ILE A 53 -4.14 -8.06 -0.30
C ILE A 53 -3.25 -9.05 0.46
N ALA A 54 -1.93 -8.98 0.27
CA ALA A 54 -0.98 -9.84 0.95
C ALA A 54 -1.02 -9.65 2.47
N LEU A 55 -1.02 -8.40 2.94
CA LEU A 55 -1.04 -8.07 4.37
C LEU A 55 -2.37 -8.42 5.05
N HIS A 56 -3.48 -8.37 4.32
CA HIS A 56 -4.76 -8.88 4.81
C HIS A 56 -4.79 -10.41 4.92
N ARG A 57 -4.16 -11.10 3.98
CA ARG A 57 -4.10 -12.58 3.95
C ARG A 57 -3.10 -13.14 4.96
N PHE A 58 -1.99 -12.43 5.17
CA PHE A 58 -0.88 -12.84 6.03
C PHE A 58 -0.57 -11.71 7.03
N PRO A 59 -1.46 -11.48 8.02
CA PRO A 59 -1.27 -10.41 8.99
C PRO A 59 0.00 -10.66 9.81
N ILE A 60 0.83 -9.62 9.95
CA ILE A 60 2.04 -9.67 10.78
C ILE A 60 1.62 -9.66 12.26
N PRO A 61 1.99 -10.67 13.07
CA PRO A 61 1.66 -10.68 14.49
C PRO A 61 2.18 -9.43 15.20
N GLY A 62 1.32 -8.75 15.96
CA GLY A 62 1.70 -7.54 16.72
C GLY A 62 1.47 -6.21 16.00
N ALA A 63 1.03 -6.22 14.73
CA ALA A 63 0.59 -5.01 14.03
C ALA A 63 -0.76 -4.50 14.57
N LYS A 64 -0.80 -4.01 15.81
CA LYS A 64 -1.90 -3.17 16.29
C LYS A 64 -1.56 -1.72 15.92
N ARG A 65 -2.52 -1.00 15.34
CA ARG A 65 -2.41 0.44 15.09
C ARG A 65 -2.00 1.11 16.41
N PRO A 66 -1.00 2.01 16.46
CA PRO A 66 -0.82 2.86 17.62
C PRO A 66 -2.14 3.60 17.80
N GLN A 67 -2.81 3.32 18.91
CA GLN A 67 -4.05 3.98 19.26
C GLN A 67 -3.69 5.47 19.36
N ARG A 68 -4.25 6.31 18.49
CA ARG A 68 -4.17 7.76 18.68
C ARG A 68 -4.83 8.03 20.03
N SER A 69 -4.02 8.21 21.08
CA SER A 69 -4.50 8.82 22.31
C SER A 69 -4.93 10.22 21.94
N ASN A 70 -6.23 10.43 21.83
CA ASN A 70 -6.82 11.75 21.95
C ASN A 70 -6.69 12.13 23.43
N LEU A 71 -5.52 12.66 23.80
CA LEU A 71 -5.28 13.44 25.01
C LEU A 71 -4.99 14.87 24.58
#